data_AF-X1GTJ9-F1
#
_entry.id   AF-X1GTJ9-F1
#
_cell.length_a   1.000
_cell.length_b   1.000
_cell.length_c   1.000
_cell.angle_alpha   90.00
_cell.angle_beta   90.00
_cell.angle_gamma   90.00
#
_symmetry.space_group_name_H-M   'P 1'
#
loop_
_entity.id
_entity.type
_entity.pdbx_description
1 polymer ?
#
loop_
_entity_poly.entity_id
_entity_poly.type
_entity_poly.pdbx_seq_one_letter_code
_entity_poly.pdbx_strand_id
1 'polypeptide(L)'
;MVKWLAFKAEWCKKQGTKEAEIIAVKIFDVVGKITDRFKCAQKAKVFVEFVVHEEVENPHFGVAIFREDGIYCYGPNTLFDGYRIKKLKKGQSWFSIEYKSLNLMPGEYRLSVAIWDKKEFLAYSYHPGFYKIKILGENKNGQLFNLPYQWKLQHHQMLSTANIEELDLSFLENQWDKILSSEDIEIASMQLLGNKEDLRDSFETGQDMEVRIKIKNKRDWLNEYLWFGIYREDK
;
A
#
# COMPACT_ATOMS: atom_id res chain seq x y z
N MET A 1 -1.65 17.17 2.69
CA MET A 1 -0.29 16.67 2.92
C MET A 1 -0.33 15.76 4.15
N VAL A 2 -0.02 14.48 3.98
CA VAL A 2 -0.03 13.50 5.08
C VAL A 2 1.18 13.83 5.97
N LYS A 3 0.96 14.26 7.21
CA LYS A 3 2.01 14.72 8.14
C LYS A 3 3.02 13.64 8.54
N TRP A 4 2.78 12.40 8.12
CA TRP A 4 3.70 11.27 8.24
C TRP A 4 4.91 11.36 7.32
N LEU A 5 4.93 12.25 6.33
CA LEU A 5 6.10 12.55 5.51
C LEU A 5 7.17 13.26 6.35
N ALA A 6 7.74 12.55 7.33
CA ALA A 6 9.07 12.88 7.80
C ALA A 6 9.98 12.77 6.58
N PHE A 7 10.49 13.90 6.11
CA PHE A 7 11.57 13.90 5.14
C PHE A 7 12.65 12.96 5.66
N LYS A 8 13.29 12.22 4.74
CA LYS A 8 14.36 11.28 5.10
C LYS A 8 15.43 11.91 6.03
N ALA A 9 15.63 13.23 5.93
CA ALA A 9 16.50 14.03 6.80
C ALA A 9 16.14 14.04 8.30
N GLU A 10 14.90 13.70 8.65
CA GLU A 10 14.40 13.62 10.03
C GLU A 10 14.48 12.22 10.63
N TRP A 11 14.80 11.20 9.81
CA TRP A 11 14.88 9.84 10.30
C TRP A 11 15.92 9.68 11.41
N CYS A 12 15.61 8.76 12.33
CA CYS A 12 16.43 8.47 13.51
C CYS A 12 16.57 9.65 14.50
N LYS A 13 15.69 10.66 14.44
CA LYS A 13 15.61 11.73 15.45
C LYS A 13 14.32 11.60 16.25
N LYS A 14 14.42 11.30 17.55
CA LYS A 14 13.23 11.21 18.42
C LYS A 14 12.60 12.60 18.54
N GLN A 15 11.28 12.67 18.40
CA GLN A 15 10.50 13.90 18.50
C GLN A 15 9.34 13.70 19.48
N GLY A 16 8.75 14.81 19.94
CA GLY A 16 7.52 14.82 20.73
C GLY A 16 7.66 15.47 22.12
N THR A 17 6.53 15.83 22.69
CA THR A 17 6.41 16.58 23.96
C THR A 17 6.52 15.72 25.22
N LYS A 18 6.49 14.39 25.07
CA LYS A 18 6.76 13.37 26.09
C LYS A 18 5.68 13.17 27.17
N GLU A 19 4.45 13.64 27.01
CA GLU A 19 3.34 13.27 27.88
C GLU A 19 3.08 11.75 27.82
N ALA A 20 3.29 11.16 26.63
CA ALA A 20 3.45 9.73 26.43
C ALA A 20 4.74 9.47 25.65
N GLU A 21 5.54 8.49 26.06
CA GLU A 21 6.88 8.22 25.52
C GLU A 21 7.05 6.75 25.13
N ILE A 22 7.42 6.49 23.87
CA ILE A 22 7.74 5.16 23.38
C ILE A 22 9.08 4.70 23.97
N ILE A 23 9.06 3.58 24.68
CA ILE A 23 10.24 3.03 25.37
C ILE A 23 10.84 1.82 24.66
N ALA A 24 10.03 1.02 23.95
CA ALA A 24 10.50 -0.11 23.17
C ALA A 24 9.58 -0.42 21.99
N VAL A 25 10.17 -0.94 20.91
CA VAL A 25 9.45 -1.49 19.77
C VAL A 25 10.05 -2.83 19.39
N LYS A 26 9.18 -3.82 19.21
CA LYS A 26 9.55 -5.18 18.83
C LYS A 26 8.70 -5.59 17.62
N ILE A 27 9.35 -6.17 16.62
CA ILE A 27 8.67 -6.66 15.42
C ILE A 27 8.76 -8.17 15.42
N PHE A 28 7.61 -8.83 15.29
CA PHE A 28 7.49 -10.28 15.36
C PHE A 28 7.04 -10.86 14.02
N ASP A 29 7.55 -12.04 13.71
CA ASP A 29 7.08 -12.86 12.59
C ASP A 29 5.83 -13.69 12.96
N VAL A 30 5.39 -14.51 11.99
CA VAL A 30 4.23 -15.40 12.11
C VAL A 30 4.35 -16.44 13.23
N VAL A 31 5.56 -16.78 13.71
CA VAL A 31 5.76 -17.73 14.80
C VAL A 31 6.01 -17.03 16.15
N GLY A 32 5.89 -15.69 16.20
CA GLY A 32 6.10 -14.92 17.42
C GLY A 32 7.57 -14.69 17.75
N LYS A 33 8.50 -14.88 16.79
CA LYS A 33 9.92 -14.57 16.97
C LYS A 33 10.20 -13.13 16.62
N ILE A 34 10.98 -12.44 17.47
CA ILE A 34 11.47 -11.09 17.15
C ILE A 34 12.42 -11.16 15.95
N THR A 35 12.12 -10.41 14.90
CA THR A 35 12.95 -10.36 13.70
C THR A 35 12.75 -9.06 12.92
N ASP A 36 13.77 -8.71 12.13
CA ASP A 36 13.76 -7.66 11.12
C ASP A 36 13.67 -8.21 9.70
N ARG A 37 13.52 -9.54 9.51
CA ARG A 37 13.55 -10.19 8.20
C ARG A 37 12.25 -10.95 7.94
N PHE A 38 11.62 -10.62 6.81
CA PHE A 38 10.33 -11.19 6.41
C PHE A 38 10.39 -11.66 4.96
N LYS A 39 9.61 -12.67 4.61
CA LYS A 39 9.31 -12.98 3.21
C LYS A 39 8.14 -12.11 2.73
N CYS A 40 8.04 -11.92 1.42
CA CYS A 40 6.87 -11.30 0.81
C CYS A 40 5.58 -12.02 1.26
N ALA A 41 4.51 -11.26 1.48
CA ALA A 41 3.20 -11.71 1.96
C ALA A 41 3.21 -12.40 3.35
N GLN A 42 4.31 -12.32 4.09
CA GLN A 42 4.37 -12.87 5.44
C GLN A 42 3.61 -11.96 6.43
N LYS A 43 2.97 -12.58 7.43
CA LYS A 43 2.40 -11.86 8.59
C LYS A 43 3.50 -11.21 9.42
N ALA A 44 3.23 -10.02 9.93
CA ALA A 44 4.11 -9.33 10.87
C ALA A 44 3.30 -8.63 11.95
N LYS A 45 3.87 -8.52 13.14
CA LYS A 45 3.29 -7.76 14.26
C LYS A 45 4.29 -6.74 14.75
N VAL A 46 3.89 -5.48 14.85
CA VAL A 46 4.66 -4.43 15.50
C VAL A 46 4.06 -4.21 16.88
N PHE A 47 4.84 -4.45 17.92
CA PHE A 47 4.48 -4.26 19.32
C PHE A 47 5.24 -3.06 19.88
N VAL A 48 4.53 -2.17 20.54
CA VAL A 48 5.06 -0.89 21.00
C VAL A 48 4.77 -0.74 22.49
N GLU A 49 5.82 -0.63 23.29
CA GLU A 49 5.75 -0.35 24.72
C GLU A 49 5.97 1.15 24.92
N PHE A 50 5.15 1.76 25.76
CA PHE A 50 5.24 3.19 26.07
C PHE A 50 4.89 3.46 27.54
N VAL A 51 5.31 4.61 28.03
CA VAL A 51 4.94 5.13 29.35
C VAL A 51 4.16 6.42 29.19
N VAL A 52 3.10 6.57 29.96
CA VAL A 52 2.29 7.79 30.04
C VAL A 52 2.68 8.53 31.31
N HIS A 53 3.33 9.67 31.15
CA HIS A 53 3.77 10.54 32.24
C HIS A 53 2.65 11.49 32.68
N GLU A 54 1.85 11.95 31.71
CA GLU A 54 0.69 12.82 31.88
C GLU A 54 -0.53 12.24 31.16
N GLU A 55 -1.72 12.39 31.73
CA GLU A 55 -2.92 11.84 31.10
C GLU A 55 -3.16 12.50 29.73
N VAL A 56 -3.40 11.67 28.71
CA VAL A 56 -3.59 12.12 27.32
C VAL A 56 -5.00 11.83 26.88
N GLU A 57 -5.72 12.87 26.42
CA GLU A 57 -7.08 12.76 25.92
C GLU A 57 -7.09 12.58 24.39
N ASN A 58 -7.94 11.66 23.92
CA ASN A 58 -8.16 11.36 22.51
C ASN A 58 -6.88 11.15 21.66
N PRO A 59 -5.86 10.39 22.13
CA PRO A 59 -4.69 10.13 21.30
C PRO A 59 -5.02 9.19 20.15
N HIS A 60 -4.10 9.11 19.21
CA HIS A 60 -4.09 8.01 18.26
C HIS A 60 -2.68 7.46 18.06
N PHE A 61 -2.62 6.18 17.72
CA PHE A 61 -1.39 5.46 17.43
C PHE A 61 -1.26 5.29 15.94
N GLY A 62 -0.03 5.34 15.42
CA GLY A 62 0.21 5.03 14.02
C GLY A 62 1.58 4.42 13.78
N VAL A 63 1.65 3.62 12.72
CA VAL A 63 2.86 2.98 12.25
C VAL A 63 2.93 3.18 10.75
N ALA A 64 3.97 3.86 10.27
CA ALA A 64 4.20 4.10 8.85
C ALA A 64 5.40 3.31 8.35
N ILE A 65 5.32 2.78 7.13
CA ILE A 65 6.34 2.01 6.43
C ILE A 65 6.82 2.85 5.23
N PHE A 66 8.14 2.99 5.14
CA PHE A 66 8.84 3.66 4.06
C PHE A 66 9.82 2.69 3.42
N ARG A 67 10.02 2.77 2.11
CA ARG A 67 11.18 2.16 1.45
C ARG A 67 12.45 2.93 1.85
N GLU A 68 13.62 2.29 1.83
CA GLU A 68 14.88 2.91 2.30
C GLU A 68 15.24 4.22 1.55
N ASP A 69 14.74 4.43 0.33
CA ASP A 69 14.91 5.67 -0.43
C ASP A 69 13.98 6.82 0.00
N GLY A 70 13.03 6.58 0.90
CA GLY A 70 12.12 7.57 1.44
C GLY A 70 10.70 7.51 0.89
N ILE A 71 10.42 6.61 -0.07
CA ILE A 71 9.05 6.45 -0.59
C ILE A 71 8.13 5.95 0.52
N TYR A 72 7.07 6.71 0.77
CA TYR A 72 5.98 6.29 1.66
C TYR A 72 5.20 5.13 1.03
N CYS A 73 5.20 3.99 1.72
CA CYS A 73 4.51 2.78 1.28
C CYS A 73 3.11 2.68 1.89
N TYR A 74 3.01 2.73 3.22
CA TYR A 74 1.73 2.54 3.92
C TYR A 74 1.80 3.05 5.36
N GLY A 75 0.69 3.49 5.95
CA GLY A 75 0.70 4.15 7.27
C GLY A 75 -0.65 4.17 7.96
N PRO A 76 -1.11 3.01 8.48
CA PRO A 76 -2.34 2.93 9.26
C PRO A 76 -2.20 3.68 10.58
N ASN A 77 -3.33 4.23 11.04
CA ASN A 77 -3.44 4.81 12.36
C ASN A 77 -4.87 4.68 12.90
N THR A 78 -4.97 4.65 14.22
CA THR A 78 -6.25 4.42 14.89
C THR A 78 -7.28 5.54 14.62
N LEU A 79 -6.85 6.74 14.23
CA LEU A 79 -7.74 7.84 13.90
C LEU A 79 -8.48 7.60 12.57
N PHE A 80 -7.77 7.24 11.49
CA PHE A 80 -8.35 6.94 10.18
C PHE A 80 -9.07 5.59 10.16
N ASP A 81 -8.66 4.65 11.01
CA ASP A 81 -9.34 3.35 11.16
C ASP A 81 -10.61 3.44 12.02
N GLY A 82 -10.98 4.63 12.52
CA GLY A 82 -12.17 4.82 13.37
C GLY A 82 -12.03 4.26 14.79
N TYR A 83 -10.87 3.74 15.17
CA TYR A 83 -10.58 3.20 16.50
C TYR A 83 -10.30 4.34 17.50
N ARG A 84 -11.35 4.81 18.18
CA ARG A 84 -11.28 5.94 19.11
C ARG A 84 -10.75 5.53 20.48
N ILE A 85 -9.56 6.00 20.83
CA ILE A 85 -8.99 5.89 22.17
C ILE A 85 -9.42 7.13 22.95
N LYS A 86 -10.31 6.98 23.94
CA LYS A 86 -10.81 8.15 24.68
C LYS A 86 -9.72 8.83 25.50
N LYS A 87 -8.90 8.02 26.18
CA LYS A 87 -7.91 8.51 27.14
C LYS A 87 -6.81 7.49 27.40
N LEU A 88 -5.58 7.95 27.60
CA LEU A 88 -4.48 7.18 28.18
C LEU A 88 -4.23 7.67 29.61
N LYS A 89 -4.23 6.73 30.56
CA LYS A 89 -3.93 7.00 31.97
C LYS A 89 -2.43 6.89 32.22
N LYS A 90 -1.95 7.56 33.28
CA LYS A 90 -0.56 7.44 33.71
C LYS A 90 -0.14 5.99 33.95
N GLY A 91 1.10 5.67 33.59
CA GLY A 91 1.70 4.35 33.78
C GLY A 91 2.21 3.70 32.50
N GLN A 92 2.72 2.48 32.63
CA GLN A 92 3.18 1.69 31.49
C GLN A 92 1.98 1.14 30.71
N SER A 93 2.10 1.12 29.39
CA SER A 93 1.07 0.66 28.48
C SER A 93 1.71 0.15 27.18
N TRP A 94 0.90 -0.49 26.34
CA TRP A 94 1.36 -0.99 25.05
C TRP A 94 0.24 -0.92 24.01
N PHE A 95 0.64 -0.91 22.75
CA PHE A 95 -0.25 -1.18 21.63
C PHE A 95 0.45 -2.10 20.63
N SER A 96 -0.33 -2.71 19.74
CA SER A 96 0.23 -3.47 18.63
C SER A 96 -0.61 -3.35 17.38
N ILE A 97 0.06 -3.45 16.24
CA ILE A 97 -0.57 -3.59 14.93
C ILE A 97 -0.12 -4.91 14.30
N GLU A 98 -1.08 -5.62 13.71
CA GLU A 98 -0.87 -6.90 13.03
C GLU A 98 -1.14 -6.76 11.53
N TYR A 99 -0.09 -6.90 10.73
CA TYR A 99 -0.18 -6.98 9.29
C TYR A 99 -0.50 -8.43 8.91
N LYS A 100 -1.71 -8.64 8.36
CA LYS A 100 -2.14 -9.97 7.87
C LYS A 100 -1.30 -10.48 6.71
N SER A 101 -0.73 -9.57 5.92
CA SER A 101 0.18 -9.86 4.82
C SER A 101 1.02 -8.61 4.52
N LEU A 102 2.35 -8.71 4.63
CA LEU A 102 3.25 -7.69 4.13
C LEU A 102 3.44 -7.86 2.62
N ASN A 103 2.54 -7.26 1.83
CA ASN A 103 2.56 -7.26 0.37
C ASN A 103 3.63 -6.31 -0.22
N LEU A 104 4.80 -6.28 0.40
CA LEU A 104 5.96 -5.49 0.00
C LEU A 104 6.92 -6.37 -0.81
N MET A 105 7.53 -5.81 -1.84
CA MET A 105 8.54 -6.56 -2.62
C MET A 105 9.89 -6.63 -1.88
N PRO A 106 10.76 -7.61 -2.23
CA PRO A 106 12.09 -7.71 -1.66
C PRO A 106 12.85 -6.39 -1.70
N GLY A 107 13.46 -6.02 -0.57
CA GLY A 107 14.04 -4.70 -0.37
C GLY A 107 14.17 -4.31 1.10
N GLU A 108 14.72 -3.12 1.33
CA GLU A 108 14.91 -2.54 2.66
C GLU A 108 13.85 -1.46 2.92
N TYR A 109 13.29 -1.51 4.12
CA TYR A 109 12.22 -0.62 4.56
C TYR A 109 12.47 -0.15 5.98
N ARG A 110 11.84 0.96 6.33
CA ARG A 110 11.86 1.54 7.67
C ARG A 110 10.48 1.82 8.18
N LEU A 111 10.30 1.64 9.47
CA LEU A 111 9.08 1.96 10.18
C LEU A 111 9.28 3.25 10.99
N SER A 112 8.28 4.10 10.91
CA SER A 112 8.02 5.16 11.88
C SER A 112 6.92 4.73 12.82
N VAL A 113 7.05 5.06 14.11
CA VAL A 113 6.03 4.76 15.13
C VAL A 113 5.72 6.04 15.90
N ALA A 114 4.44 6.31 16.16
CA ALA A 114 4.03 7.53 16.82
C ALA A 114 2.83 7.38 17.76
N ILE A 115 2.78 8.29 18.74
CA ILE A 115 1.62 8.61 19.56
C ILE A 115 1.34 10.10 19.36
N TRP A 116 0.18 10.42 18.79
CA TRP A 116 -0.20 11.78 18.42
C TRP A 116 -1.44 12.24 19.18
N ASP A 117 -1.63 13.56 19.24
CA ASP A 117 -2.87 14.19 19.66
C ASP A 117 -4.04 13.90 18.72
N LYS A 118 -5.25 14.30 19.10
CA LYS A 118 -6.48 14.06 18.32
C LYS A 118 -6.42 14.56 16.86
N LYS A 119 -5.61 15.60 16.57
CA LYS A 119 -5.61 16.29 15.27
C LYS A 119 -4.32 16.10 14.45
N GLU A 120 -3.43 15.19 14.86
CA GLU A 120 -2.10 15.02 14.25
C GLU A 120 -1.27 16.31 14.26
N PHE A 121 -1.53 17.28 15.14
CA PHE A 121 -0.75 18.52 15.24
C PHE A 121 0.46 18.35 16.16
N LEU A 122 0.34 17.50 17.18
CA LEU A 122 1.33 17.35 18.23
C LEU A 122 1.67 15.88 18.44
N ALA A 123 2.93 15.52 18.26
CA ALA A 123 3.41 14.21 18.66
C ALA A 123 3.71 14.24 20.16
N TYR A 124 3.13 13.32 20.92
CA TYR A 124 3.60 13.04 22.27
C TYR A 124 4.93 12.28 22.21
N SER A 125 5.02 11.32 21.30
CA SER A 125 6.27 10.62 20.96
C SER A 125 6.25 10.19 19.51
N TYR A 126 7.32 10.49 18.79
CA TYR A 126 7.47 10.12 17.40
C TYR A 126 8.89 9.66 17.09
N HIS A 127 8.99 8.44 16.55
CA HIS A 127 10.23 7.83 16.09
C HIS A 127 10.20 7.71 14.56
N PRO A 128 10.55 8.77 13.79
CA PRO A 128 10.59 8.74 12.33
C PRO A 128 11.69 7.81 11.78
N GLY A 129 11.33 6.81 10.98
CA GLY A 129 12.26 5.96 10.22
C GLY A 129 13.28 5.18 11.08
N PHE A 130 12.96 4.90 12.34
CA PHE A 130 13.89 4.30 13.31
C PHE A 130 14.12 2.80 13.08
N TYR A 131 13.08 2.06 12.71
CA TYR A 131 13.13 0.60 12.78
C TYR A 131 13.24 0.00 11.39
N LYS A 132 14.32 -0.73 11.12
CA LYS A 132 14.55 -1.36 9.83
C LYS A 132 13.86 -2.71 9.75
N ILE A 133 13.29 -3.00 8.59
CA ILE A 133 12.91 -4.36 8.19
C ILE A 133 13.43 -4.64 6.78
N LYS A 134 13.65 -5.92 6.47
CA LYS A 134 14.08 -6.40 5.17
C LYS A 134 13.12 -7.46 4.67
N ILE A 135 12.59 -7.23 3.47
CA ILE A 135 11.85 -8.25 2.75
C ILE A 135 12.85 -9.08 1.91
N LEU A 136 12.87 -10.38 2.15
CA LEU A 136 13.78 -11.34 1.53
C LEU A 136 13.25 -11.83 0.17
N GLY A 137 14.16 -12.04 -0.77
CA GLY A 137 13.87 -12.54 -2.11
C GLY A 137 14.60 -11.72 -3.18
N GLU A 138 14.20 -11.92 -4.44
CA GLU A 138 14.70 -11.14 -5.58
C GLU A 138 13.61 -10.18 -6.08
N ASN A 139 13.99 -8.94 -6.39
CA ASN A 139 13.11 -7.95 -7.01
C ASN A 139 13.76 -7.43 -8.29
N LYS A 140 13.63 -8.19 -9.38
CA LYS A 140 14.33 -7.91 -10.66
C LYS A 140 13.77 -6.71 -11.41
N ASN A 141 12.49 -6.39 -11.18
CA ASN A 141 11.74 -5.45 -12.01
C ASN A 141 11.41 -4.15 -11.27
N GLY A 142 12.02 -3.88 -10.11
CA GLY A 142 11.83 -2.64 -9.35
C GLY A 142 10.42 -2.44 -8.79
N GLN A 143 9.62 -3.51 -8.69
CA GLN A 143 8.24 -3.44 -8.20
C GLN A 143 8.23 -3.02 -6.73
N LEU A 144 7.23 -2.23 -6.31
CA LEU A 144 7.11 -1.78 -4.92
C LEU A 144 6.25 -2.73 -4.06
N PHE A 145 5.17 -3.24 -4.64
CA PHE A 145 4.19 -4.09 -3.97
C PHE A 145 4.00 -5.41 -4.69
N ASN A 146 3.67 -6.44 -3.91
CA ASN A 146 3.17 -7.71 -4.41
C ASN A 146 1.64 -7.67 -4.41
N LEU A 147 1.05 -7.45 -5.58
CA LEU A 147 -0.40 -7.54 -5.77
C LEU A 147 -0.75 -8.95 -6.22
N PRO A 148 -1.45 -9.76 -5.41
CA PRO A 148 -1.93 -11.06 -5.87
C PRO A 148 -2.89 -10.87 -7.06
N TYR A 149 -2.68 -11.62 -8.14
CA TYR A 149 -3.51 -11.57 -9.34
C TYR A 149 -3.76 -12.98 -9.90
N GLN A 150 -4.74 -13.09 -10.79
CA GLN A 150 -5.04 -14.30 -11.55
C GLN A 150 -5.34 -13.94 -13.00
N TRP A 151 -4.87 -14.77 -13.94
CA TRP A 151 -5.19 -14.60 -15.36
C TRP A 151 -6.41 -15.44 -15.73
N LYS A 152 -7.28 -14.87 -16.56
CA LYS A 152 -8.32 -15.58 -17.28
C LYS A 152 -8.17 -15.26 -18.77
N LEU A 153 -8.13 -16.29 -19.60
CA LEU A 153 -8.02 -16.15 -21.05
C LEU A 153 -9.24 -16.78 -21.72
N GLN A 154 -9.85 -16.05 -22.64
CA GLN A 154 -10.92 -16.57 -23.49
C GLN A 154 -10.55 -16.37 -24.96
N HIS A 155 -10.43 -17.47 -25.69
CA HIS A 155 -10.25 -17.44 -27.15
C HIS A 155 -11.62 -17.43 -27.82
N HIS A 156 -11.98 -16.30 -28.45
CA HIS A 156 -13.05 -16.31 -29.44
C HIS A 156 -12.42 -16.58 -30.81
N GLN A 157 -12.76 -17.72 -31.42
CA GLN A 157 -12.61 -17.86 -32.88
C GLN A 157 -13.48 -16.78 -33.52
N MET A 158 -12.99 -16.12 -34.58
CA MET A 158 -13.71 -15.06 -35.30
C MET A 158 -15.14 -15.50 -35.63
N LEU A 159 -16.10 -15.04 -34.83
CA LEU A 159 -17.51 -15.00 -35.20
C LEU A 159 -17.76 -13.61 -35.77
N SER A 160 -18.47 -13.59 -36.90
CA SER A 160 -18.79 -12.43 -37.73
C SER A 160 -19.07 -11.18 -36.90
N THR A 161 -18.57 -10.05 -37.38
CA THR A 161 -18.79 -8.67 -36.88
C THR A 161 -20.26 -8.40 -36.53
N ALA A 162 -20.69 -8.79 -35.34
CA ALA A 162 -21.96 -8.41 -34.77
C ALA A 162 -21.66 -7.29 -33.77
N ASN A 163 -22.13 -6.09 -34.11
CA ASN A 163 -22.19 -4.86 -33.33
C ASN A 163 -21.26 -4.84 -32.12
N ILE A 164 -20.01 -4.41 -32.37
CA ILE A 164 -19.14 -3.91 -31.31
C ILE A 164 -19.84 -2.63 -30.84
N GLU A 165 -20.50 -2.68 -29.68
CA GLU A 165 -20.90 -1.45 -28.99
C GLU A 165 -19.67 -0.56 -28.90
N GLU A 166 -19.79 0.66 -29.43
CA GLU A 166 -18.70 1.62 -29.45
C GLU A 166 -18.16 1.83 -28.05
N LEU A 167 -16.83 1.88 -28.00
CA LEU A 167 -16.05 1.99 -26.81
C LEU A 167 -16.29 3.35 -26.16
N ASP A 168 -17.10 3.41 -25.10
CA ASP A 168 -17.19 4.62 -24.29
C ASP A 168 -16.00 4.68 -23.32
N LEU A 169 -14.87 5.24 -23.76
CA LEU A 169 -13.71 5.52 -22.89
C LEU A 169 -13.85 6.84 -22.13
N SER A 170 -14.98 7.55 -22.22
CA SER A 170 -15.12 8.86 -21.56
C SER A 170 -14.88 8.76 -20.04
N PHE A 171 -15.22 7.62 -19.43
CA PHE A 171 -14.98 7.37 -18.01
C PHE A 171 -13.49 7.17 -17.65
N LEU A 172 -12.61 6.89 -18.61
CA LEU A 172 -11.15 6.81 -18.43
C LEU A 172 -10.40 7.95 -19.12
N GLU A 173 -11.07 8.91 -19.76
CA GLU A 173 -10.44 9.90 -20.67
C GLU A 173 -9.27 10.69 -20.04
N ASN A 174 -9.20 10.74 -18.71
CA ASN A 174 -8.12 11.39 -17.95
C ASN A 174 -7.24 10.42 -17.13
N GLN A 175 -7.35 9.10 -17.36
CA GLN A 175 -6.63 8.05 -16.62
C GLN A 175 -5.69 7.20 -17.50
N TRP A 176 -5.55 7.53 -18.78
CA TRP A 176 -4.57 6.92 -19.69
C TRP A 176 -4.00 7.99 -20.62
N ASP A 177 -2.72 7.85 -20.96
CA ASP A 177 -1.97 8.92 -21.65
C ASP A 177 -1.97 8.70 -23.18
N LYS A 178 -1.65 7.47 -23.61
CA LYS A 178 -1.59 7.12 -25.04
C LYS A 178 -1.74 5.62 -25.27
N ILE A 179 -2.62 5.23 -26.21
CA ILE A 179 -2.60 3.90 -26.80
C ILE A 179 -1.61 3.96 -27.99
N LEU A 180 -0.49 3.26 -27.86
CA LEU A 180 0.40 3.03 -29.00
C LEU A 180 -0.04 1.75 -29.68
N SER A 181 -0.75 1.87 -30.80
CA SER A 181 -1.02 0.75 -31.69
C SER A 181 0.19 0.50 -32.59
N SER A 182 0.54 -0.77 -32.78
CA SER A 182 1.33 -1.17 -33.95
C SER A 182 0.36 -1.50 -35.09
N GLU A 183 0.85 -1.62 -36.33
CA GLU A 183 0.00 -2.02 -37.46
C GLU A 183 -0.70 -3.38 -37.24
N ASP A 184 -0.07 -4.23 -36.43
CA ASP A 184 -0.45 -5.62 -36.17
C ASP A 184 -1.34 -5.82 -34.94
N ILE A 185 -1.21 -4.97 -33.91
CA ILE A 185 -1.89 -5.09 -32.62
C ILE A 185 -2.59 -3.78 -32.28
N GLU A 186 -3.92 -3.85 -32.14
CA GLU A 186 -4.76 -2.74 -31.70
C GLU A 186 -5.42 -3.11 -30.36
N ILE A 187 -5.19 -2.29 -29.33
CA ILE A 187 -6.00 -2.35 -28.10
C ILE A 187 -7.37 -1.77 -28.45
N ALA A 188 -8.36 -2.66 -28.64
CA ALA A 188 -9.71 -2.31 -29.04
C ALA A 188 -10.59 -1.85 -27.88
N SER A 189 -10.31 -2.32 -26.65
CA SER A 189 -10.96 -1.82 -25.43
C SER A 189 -10.09 -2.06 -24.20
N MET A 190 -10.24 -1.19 -23.20
CA MET A 190 -9.78 -1.44 -21.83
C MET A 190 -10.90 -1.04 -20.86
N GLN A 191 -11.23 -1.92 -19.92
CA GLN A 191 -12.25 -1.71 -18.91
C GLN A 191 -11.68 -2.05 -17.53
N LEU A 192 -12.03 -1.23 -16.54
CA LEU A 192 -11.80 -1.50 -15.13
C LEU A 192 -13.15 -1.89 -14.52
N LEU A 193 -13.22 -3.09 -13.95
CA LEU A 193 -14.46 -3.70 -13.47
C LEU A 193 -14.36 -4.03 -11.98
N GLY A 194 -15.46 -3.78 -11.27
CA GLY A 194 -15.64 -4.26 -9.90
C GLY A 194 -16.09 -5.72 -9.84
N ASN A 195 -16.29 -6.24 -8.62
CA ASN A 195 -16.69 -7.62 -8.36
C ASN A 195 -18.04 -8.03 -9.01
N LYS A 196 -18.86 -7.06 -9.45
CA LYS A 196 -20.15 -7.30 -10.10
C LYS A 196 -20.11 -7.08 -11.61
N GLU A 197 -18.91 -7.02 -12.19
CA GLU A 197 -18.68 -6.66 -13.59
C GLU A 197 -19.21 -5.27 -13.97
N ASP A 198 -19.36 -4.39 -12.99
CA ASP A 198 -19.72 -2.99 -13.19
C ASP A 198 -18.49 -2.16 -13.52
N LEU A 199 -18.61 -1.29 -14.53
CA LEU A 199 -17.56 -0.34 -14.91
C LEU A 199 -17.29 0.63 -13.76
N ARG A 200 -16.02 0.77 -13.39
CA ARG A 200 -15.58 1.66 -12.31
C ARG A 200 -14.25 2.32 -12.65
N ASP A 201 -14.05 3.50 -12.13
CA ASP A 201 -12.80 4.27 -12.19
C ASP A 201 -12.18 4.51 -10.80
N SER A 202 -12.82 3.98 -9.76
CA SER A 202 -12.46 4.13 -8.36
C SER A 202 -12.77 2.86 -7.56
N PHE A 203 -11.81 2.46 -6.73
CA PHE A 203 -11.83 1.21 -5.97
C PHE A 203 -11.39 1.48 -4.54
N GLU A 204 -12.08 0.85 -3.59
CA GLU A 204 -11.63 0.85 -2.20
C GLU A 204 -10.41 -0.07 -2.04
N THR A 205 -9.53 0.25 -1.07
CA THR A 205 -8.37 -0.61 -0.79
C THR A 205 -8.84 -2.01 -0.36
N GLY A 206 -8.34 -3.03 -1.05
CA GLY A 206 -8.69 -4.43 -0.79
C GLY A 206 -9.96 -4.90 -1.51
N GLN A 207 -10.62 -4.03 -2.27
CA GLN A 207 -11.63 -4.44 -3.23
C GLN A 207 -10.95 -5.14 -4.42
N ASP A 208 -11.58 -6.19 -4.96
CA ASP A 208 -11.08 -6.78 -6.20
C ASP A 208 -11.31 -5.83 -7.37
N MET A 209 -10.37 -5.85 -8.30
CA MET A 209 -10.42 -5.11 -9.56
C MET A 209 -10.09 -6.08 -10.68
N GLU A 210 -10.94 -6.13 -11.69
CA GLU A 210 -10.66 -6.81 -12.95
C GLU A 210 -10.29 -5.78 -14.01
N VAL A 211 -9.20 -6.04 -14.73
CA VAL A 211 -8.80 -5.28 -15.91
C VAL A 211 -9.10 -6.14 -17.13
N ARG A 212 -10.05 -5.70 -17.96
CA ARG A 212 -10.45 -6.41 -19.17
C ARG A 212 -9.94 -5.66 -20.39
N ILE A 213 -9.04 -6.29 -21.14
CA ILE A 213 -8.43 -5.72 -22.34
C ILE A 213 -8.88 -6.55 -23.54
N LYS A 214 -9.55 -5.90 -24.51
CA LYS A 214 -9.85 -6.52 -25.81
C LYS A 214 -8.81 -6.06 -26.80
N ILE A 215 -8.20 -7.01 -27.49
CA ILE A 215 -7.19 -6.76 -28.52
C ILE A 215 -7.74 -7.26 -29.85
N LYS A 216 -7.57 -6.45 -30.91
CA LYS A 216 -7.67 -6.93 -32.29
C LYS A 216 -6.26 -7.21 -32.76
N ASN A 217 -6.04 -8.44 -33.20
CA ASN A 217 -4.77 -8.84 -33.79
C ASN A 217 -4.99 -9.14 -35.27
N LYS A 218 -4.12 -8.59 -36.13
CA LYS A 218 -4.15 -8.85 -37.58
C LYS A 218 -3.21 -10.00 -37.99
N ARG A 219 -2.43 -10.55 -37.05
CA ARG A 219 -1.52 -11.68 -37.26
C ARG A 219 -1.62 -12.72 -36.15
N ASP A 220 -0.99 -13.88 -36.36
CA ASP A 220 -0.89 -14.91 -35.33
C ASP A 220 0.00 -14.46 -34.17
N TRP A 221 -0.45 -14.76 -32.95
CA TRP A 221 0.19 -14.34 -31.72
C TRP A 221 1.31 -15.31 -31.31
N LEU A 222 2.45 -15.25 -32.02
CA LEU A 222 3.61 -16.10 -31.75
C LEU A 222 4.70 -15.30 -31.03
N ASN A 223 4.98 -15.66 -29.78
CA ASN A 223 6.08 -15.12 -28.95
C ASN A 223 5.99 -13.63 -28.57
N GLU A 224 4.77 -13.09 -28.41
CA GLU A 224 4.56 -11.73 -27.94
C GLU A 224 4.07 -11.70 -26.48
N TYR A 225 4.34 -10.59 -25.78
CA TYR A 225 3.99 -10.41 -24.38
C TYR A 225 3.14 -9.16 -24.23
N LEU A 226 2.01 -9.28 -23.51
CA LEU A 226 1.23 -8.15 -23.05
C LEU A 226 1.70 -7.77 -21.63
N TRP A 227 1.95 -6.47 -21.41
CA TRP A 227 2.31 -5.95 -20.10
C TRP A 227 1.30 -4.90 -19.65
N PHE A 228 0.92 -4.97 -18.37
CA PHE A 228 0.08 -4.00 -17.70
C PHE A 228 0.76 -3.58 -16.39
N GLY A 229 0.76 -2.28 -16.12
CA GLY A 229 1.33 -1.71 -14.91
C GLY A 229 0.45 -0.63 -14.34
N ILE A 230 0.51 -0.49 -13.02
CA ILE A 230 -0.17 0.57 -12.27
C ILE A 230 0.91 1.52 -11.79
N TYR A 231 0.77 2.79 -12.14
CA TYR A 231 1.65 3.87 -11.70
C TYR A 231 0.89 4.76 -10.71
N ARG A 232 1.60 5.21 -9.67
CA ARG A 232 1.08 6.22 -8.75
C ARG A 232 1.72 7.55 -9.12
N GLU A 233 0.91 8.56 -9.38
CA GLU A 233 1.38 9.94 -9.46
C GLU A 233 1.68 10.44 -8.04
N ASP A 234 2.97 10.62 -7.74
CA ASP A 234 3.39 11.29 -6.52
C ASP A 234 3.35 12.81 -6.78
N LYS A 235 2.44 13.52 -6.10
CA LYS A 235 2.36 15.00 -6.10
C LYS A 235 3.42 15.63 -5.21
#